data_AF-A0A948MQF8-F1
#
_entry.id   AF-A0A948MQF8-F1
#
_cell.length_a   1.000
_cell.length_b   1.000
_cell.length_c   1.000
_cell.angle_alpha   90.00
_cell.angle_beta   90.00
_cell.angle_gamma   90.00
#
_symmetry.space_group_name_H-M   'P 1'
#
loop_
_entity.id
_entity.type
_entity.pdbx_description
1 polymer ?
#
loop_
_entity_poly.entity_id
_entity_poly.type
_entity_poly.pdbx_seq_one_letter_code
_entity_poly.pdbx_strand_id
1 'polypeptide(L)'
;MSVSPTAAGDIRRYAIVTAAYWGFTLTDGALRMLVLLHFHTLGYTPFELALLFLLYELAGMATNLVGDWVGARFGLKLTLHLGLALQIVALGMLALLDPGWPDWIAVAYVVAAQGLAGIAKDLTKMSAKSAIKLVVPGESAGLLFRWVALLTGSKNALKGVGFFLGGALLGAAGFAVSLWIM
;
A
#
# COMPACT_ATOMS: atom_id res chain seq x y z
N MET A 1 -31.89 -12.71 -14.46
CA MET A 1 -30.97 -11.83 -15.21
C MET A 1 -29.67 -12.59 -15.43
N SER A 2 -29.47 -13.15 -16.63
CA SER A 2 -28.22 -13.81 -17.01
C SER A 2 -27.15 -12.73 -17.25
N VAL A 3 -26.16 -12.67 -16.35
CA VAL A 3 -24.98 -11.83 -16.52
C VAL A 3 -24.24 -12.31 -17.77
N SER A 4 -23.96 -11.43 -18.73
CA SER A 4 -23.20 -11.78 -19.93
C SER A 4 -21.80 -12.29 -19.54
N PRO A 5 -21.18 -13.20 -20.32
CA PRO A 5 -19.86 -13.76 -19.99
C PRO A 5 -18.78 -12.68 -19.77
N THR A 6 -18.92 -11.54 -20.44
CA THR A 6 -18.07 -10.35 -20.29
C THR A 6 -18.27 -9.68 -18.92
N ALA A 7 -19.51 -9.45 -18.49
CA ALA A 7 -19.83 -8.82 -17.21
C ALA A 7 -19.41 -9.70 -16.00
N ALA A 8 -19.54 -11.02 -16.10
CA ALA A 8 -19.05 -11.93 -15.05
C ALA A 8 -17.52 -11.90 -14.92
N GLY A 9 -16.82 -11.79 -16.05
CA GLY A 9 -15.37 -11.62 -16.11
C GLY A 9 -14.89 -10.30 -15.48
N ASP A 10 -15.62 -9.21 -15.71
CA ASP A 10 -15.27 -7.89 -15.19
C ASP A 10 -15.52 -7.76 -13.68
N ILE A 11 -16.60 -8.36 -13.16
CA ILE A 11 -16.84 -8.45 -11.71
C ILE A 11 -15.72 -9.25 -11.03
N ARG A 12 -15.32 -10.39 -11.60
CA ARG A 12 -14.22 -11.21 -11.05
C ARG A 12 -12.91 -10.43 -11.02
N ARG A 13 -12.58 -9.70 -12.11
CA ARG A 13 -11.37 -8.86 -12.18
C ARG A 13 -11.41 -7.76 -11.13
N TYR A 14 -12.53 -7.05 -11.00
CA TYR A 14 -12.70 -6.03 -9.98
C TYR A 14 -12.54 -6.59 -8.56
N ALA A 15 -13.14 -7.75 -8.26
CA ALA A 15 -13.02 -8.39 -6.96
C ALA A 15 -11.57 -8.75 -6.62
N ILE A 16 -10.82 -9.32 -7.58
CA ILE A 16 -9.40 -9.66 -7.40
C ILE A 16 -8.55 -8.41 -7.16
N VAL A 17 -8.73 -7.36 -7.96
CA VAL A 17 -7.97 -6.11 -7.80
C VAL A 17 -8.30 -5.44 -6.47
N THR A 18 -9.57 -5.45 -6.07
CA THR A 18 -10.02 -4.87 -4.79
C THR A 18 -9.47 -5.66 -3.61
N ALA A 19 -9.50 -6.98 -3.65
CA ALA A 19 -8.92 -7.83 -2.60
C ALA A 19 -7.41 -7.62 -2.47
N ALA A 20 -6.68 -7.53 -3.59
CA ALA A 20 -5.27 -7.20 -3.59
C ALA A 20 -4.99 -5.81 -2.99
N TYR A 21 -5.82 -4.81 -3.33
CA TYR A 21 -5.70 -3.48 -2.76
C TYR A 21 -6.00 -3.42 -1.27
N TRP A 22 -6.98 -4.20 -0.80
CA TRP A 22 -7.29 -4.33 0.62
C TRP A 22 -6.18 -5.01 1.40
N GLY A 23 -5.64 -6.11 0.88
CA GLY A 23 -4.47 -6.78 1.46
C GLY A 23 -3.27 -5.84 1.53
N PHE A 24 -2.96 -5.14 0.44
CA PHE A 24 -1.93 -4.12 0.41
C PHE A 24 -2.18 -3.01 1.44
N THR A 25 -3.41 -2.49 1.54
CA THR A 25 -3.73 -1.39 2.47
C THR A 25 -3.58 -1.82 3.93
N LEU A 26 -3.91 -3.08 4.23
CA LEU A 26 -3.73 -3.67 5.55
C LEU A 26 -2.23 -3.77 5.90
N THR A 27 -1.42 -4.32 4.99
CA THR A 27 0.03 -4.49 5.24
C THR A 27 0.78 -3.17 5.23
N ASP A 28 0.47 -2.24 4.32
CA ASP A 28 1.02 -0.88 4.32
C ASP A 28 0.66 -0.13 5.61
N GLY A 29 -0.58 -0.26 6.09
CA GLY A 29 -0.99 0.28 7.39
C GLY A 29 -0.14 -0.29 8.53
N ALA A 30 -0.04 -1.62 8.61
CA ALA A 30 0.75 -2.29 9.64
C ALA A 30 2.24 -1.90 9.58
N LEU A 31 2.80 -1.79 8.37
CA LEU A 31 4.18 -1.40 8.14
C LEU A 31 4.48 -0.01 8.72
N ARG A 32 3.59 0.96 8.49
CA ARG A 32 3.76 2.30 9.04
C ARG A 32 3.80 2.30 10.56
N MET A 33 2.94 1.52 11.20
CA MET A 33 2.94 1.41 12.67
C MET A 33 4.15 0.66 13.19
N LEU A 34 4.60 -0.39 12.50
CA LEU A 34 5.82 -1.11 12.84
C LEU A 34 7.04 -0.18 12.82
N VAL A 35 7.25 0.56 11.72
CA VAL A 35 8.37 1.51 11.61
C VAL A 35 8.24 2.60 12.65
N LEU A 36 7.09 3.25 12.76
CA LEU A 36 6.90 4.34 13.71
C LEU A 36 7.17 3.92 15.16
N LEU A 37 6.59 2.80 15.61
CA LEU A 37 6.72 2.36 16.99
C LEU A 37 8.09 1.75 17.27
N HIS A 38 8.66 0.99 16.34
CA HIS A 38 10.00 0.41 16.51
C HIS A 38 11.05 1.51 16.69
N PHE A 39 11.10 2.48 15.78
CA PHE A 39 12.08 3.58 15.89
C PHE A 39 11.79 4.52 17.06
N HIS A 40 10.53 4.68 17.47
CA HIS A 40 10.20 5.36 18.72
C HIS A 40 10.80 4.62 19.94
N THR A 41 10.73 3.28 19.99
CA THR A 41 11.36 2.51 21.09
C THR A 41 12.89 2.57 21.08
N LEU A 42 13.50 2.86 19.93
CA LEU A 42 14.93 3.13 19.80
C LEU A 42 15.34 4.56 20.22
N GLY A 43 14.37 5.40 20.61
CA GLY A 43 14.62 6.75 21.12
C GLY A 43 14.59 7.86 20.09
N TYR A 44 14.11 7.59 18.87
CA TYR A 44 13.99 8.62 17.82
C TYR A 44 12.96 9.67 18.22
N THR A 45 13.31 10.94 18.01
CA THR A 45 12.43 12.08 18.26
C THR A 45 11.25 12.09 17.29
N PRO A 46 10.13 12.76 17.64
CA PRO A 46 8.99 12.90 16.73
C PRO A 46 9.35 13.51 15.37
N PHE A 47 10.34 14.41 15.35
CA PHE A 47 10.83 15.02 14.12
C PHE A 47 11.58 14.03 13.23
N GLU A 48 12.47 13.23 13.80
CA GLU A 48 13.20 12.19 13.06
C GLU A 48 12.26 11.13 12.51
N LEU A 49 11.28 10.69 13.30
CA LEU A 49 10.24 9.77 12.84
C LEU A 49 9.46 10.35 11.64
N ALA A 50 9.12 11.64 11.67
CA ALA A 50 8.45 12.28 10.54
C ALA A 50 9.31 12.27 9.27
N LEU A 51 10.63 12.46 9.40
CA LEU A 51 11.57 12.41 8.27
C LEU A 51 11.67 11.01 7.65
N LEU A 52 11.55 9.94 8.43
CA LEU A 52 11.53 8.56 7.90
C LEU A 52 10.37 8.34 6.90
N PHE A 53 9.23 8.99 7.13
CA PHE A 53 8.05 8.91 6.25
C PHE A 53 8.03 9.94 5.13
N LEU A 54 8.97 10.90 5.12
CA LEU A 54 8.96 11.97 4.13
C LEU A 54 9.16 11.42 2.71
N LEU A 55 10.16 10.55 2.53
CA LEU A 55 10.42 9.94 1.21
C LEU A 55 9.27 9.03 0.78
N TYR A 56 8.63 8.31 1.71
CA TYR A 56 7.43 7.52 1.42
C TYR A 56 6.32 8.38 0.81
N GLU A 57 6.01 9.53 1.42
CA GLU A 57 4.93 10.38 0.92
C GLU A 57 5.34 11.09 -0.37
N LEU A 58 6.59 11.54 -0.48
CA LEU A 58 7.10 12.20 -1.67
C LEU A 58 7.13 11.25 -2.88
N ALA A 59 7.63 10.03 -2.70
CA ALA A 59 7.71 9.04 -3.76
C ALA A 59 6.31 8.58 -4.21
N GLY A 60 5.38 8.44 -3.26
CA GLY A 60 3.98 8.17 -3.57
C GLY A 60 3.32 9.31 -4.35
N MET A 61 3.52 10.56 -3.92
CA MET A 61 3.03 11.75 -4.63
C MET A 61 3.57 11.81 -6.06
N ALA A 62 4.88 11.63 -6.25
CA ALA A 62 5.51 11.61 -7.57
C ALA A 62 4.92 10.49 -8.45
N THR A 63 4.72 9.30 -7.89
CA THR A 63 4.11 8.16 -8.59
C THR A 63 2.67 8.46 -8.99
N ASN A 64 1.88 9.08 -8.11
CA ASN A 64 0.50 9.44 -8.39
C ASN A 64 0.39 10.52 -9.49
N LEU A 65 1.38 11.40 -9.64
CA LEU A 65 1.41 12.40 -10.72
C LEU A 65 1.59 11.75 -12.11
N VAL A 66 2.47 10.77 -12.22
CA VAL A 66 2.78 10.12 -13.50
C VAL A 66 1.89 8.91 -13.75
N GLY A 67 1.26 8.39 -12.71
CA GLY A 67 0.71 7.06 -12.73
C GLY A 67 -0.62 6.89 -13.45
N ASP A 68 -1.41 7.95 -13.63
CA ASP A 68 -2.57 7.91 -14.55
C ASP A 68 -2.10 7.67 -16.00
N TRP A 69 -0.98 8.29 -16.40
CA TRP A 69 -0.35 8.05 -17.70
C TRP A 69 0.23 6.63 -17.81
N VAL A 70 0.92 6.17 -16.76
CA VAL A 70 1.47 4.79 -16.71
C VAL A 70 0.35 3.76 -16.78
N GLY A 71 -0.73 3.94 -16.01
CA GLY A 71 -1.88 3.04 -15.99
C GLY A 71 -2.60 2.97 -17.33
N ALA A 72 -2.75 4.12 -18.01
CA ALA A 72 -3.34 4.17 -19.35
C ALA A 72 -2.47 3.51 -20.42
N ARG A 73 -1.13 3.62 -20.31
CA ARG A 73 -0.19 3.12 -21.33
C ARG A 73 0.20 1.66 -21.15
N PHE A 74 0.39 1.20 -19.91
CA PHE A 74 0.90 -0.15 -19.61
C PHE A 74 -0.15 -1.10 -19.02
N GLY A 75 -1.34 -0.57 -18.68
CA GLY A 75 -2.47 -1.35 -18.22
C GLY A 75 -2.50 -1.61 -16.71
N LEU A 76 -3.70 -1.94 -16.22
CA LEU A 76 -4.00 -2.10 -14.80
C LEU A 76 -3.34 -3.33 -14.17
N LYS A 77 -3.15 -4.39 -14.96
CA LYS A 77 -2.52 -5.62 -14.47
C LYS A 77 -1.05 -5.37 -14.13
N LEU A 78 -0.27 -4.77 -15.02
CA LEU A 78 1.15 -4.54 -14.79
C LEU A 78 1.37 -3.61 -13.59
N THR A 79 0.66 -2.49 -13.54
CA THR A 79 0.76 -1.51 -12.45
C THR A 79 0.46 -2.13 -11.08
N LEU A 80 -0.56 -2.97 -10.99
CA LEU A 80 -0.89 -3.68 -9.76
C LEU A 80 0.21 -4.65 -9.34
N HIS A 81 0.73 -5.47 -10.26
CA HIS A 81 1.76 -6.46 -9.93
C HIS A 81 3.07 -5.77 -9.53
N LEU A 82 3.44 -4.67 -10.19
CA LEU A 82 4.60 -3.87 -9.81
C LEU A 82 4.43 -3.25 -8.43
N GLY A 83 3.24 -2.73 -8.12
CA GLY A 83 2.95 -2.22 -6.78
C GLY A 83 3.10 -3.29 -5.70
N LEU A 84 2.50 -4.46 -5.90
CA LEU A 84 2.61 -5.57 -4.95
C LEU A 84 4.05 -6.10 -4.82
N ALA A 85 4.77 -6.23 -5.93
CA ALA A 85 6.17 -6.68 -5.91
C ALA A 85 7.08 -5.70 -5.17
N LEU A 86 6.91 -4.39 -5.40
CA LEU A 86 7.66 -3.36 -4.68
C LEU A 86 7.35 -3.37 -3.19
N GLN A 87 6.11 -3.67 -2.79
CA GLN A 87 5.76 -3.82 -1.38
C GLN A 87 6.52 -4.98 -0.73
N ILE A 88 6.55 -6.13 -1.39
CA ILE A 88 7.28 -7.31 -0.90
C ILE A 88 8.77 -7.00 -0.77
N VAL A 89 9.35 -6.30 -1.75
CA VAL A 89 10.75 -5.84 -1.68
C VAL A 89 10.96 -4.89 -0.51
N ALA A 90 10.08 -3.91 -0.28
CA ALA A 90 10.20 -2.98 0.83
C ALA A 90 10.09 -3.67 2.20
N LEU A 91 9.16 -4.62 2.36
CA LEU A 91 9.03 -5.45 3.56
C LEU A 91 10.28 -6.31 3.78
N GLY A 92 10.74 -7.00 2.74
CA GLY A 92 11.94 -7.83 2.79
C GLY A 92 13.19 -7.02 3.11
N MET A 93 13.32 -5.81 2.58
CA MET A 93 14.39 -4.89 2.95
C MET A 93 14.34 -4.63 4.46
N LEU A 94 13.22 -4.10 4.97
CA LEU A 94 13.09 -3.76 6.39
C LEU A 94 13.27 -4.98 7.31
N ALA A 95 12.89 -6.18 6.87
CA ALA A 95 13.08 -7.42 7.62
C ALA A 95 14.57 -7.84 7.72
N LEU A 96 15.40 -7.36 6.80
CA LEU A 96 16.85 -7.58 6.75
C LEU A 96 17.64 -6.41 7.37
N LEU A 97 16.98 -5.49 8.07
CA LEU A 97 17.65 -4.44 8.82
C LEU A 97 18.54 -5.06 9.91
N ASP A 98 19.84 -4.75 9.84
CA ASP A 98 20.84 -5.28 10.78
C ASP A 98 21.08 -4.29 11.93
N PRO A 99 20.89 -4.71 13.19
CA PRO A 99 21.19 -3.88 14.37
C PRO A 99 22.67 -3.49 14.52
N GLY A 100 23.59 -4.19 13.86
CA GLY A 100 25.02 -3.91 13.89
C GLY A 100 25.47 -2.80 12.94
N TRP A 101 24.57 -2.26 12.10
CA TRP A 101 24.92 -1.18 11.18
C TRP A 101 25.08 0.17 11.90
N PRO A 102 25.99 1.03 11.40
CA PRO A 102 26.00 2.43 11.80
C PRO A 102 24.63 3.10 11.57
N ASP A 103 24.20 3.92 12.52
CA ASP A 103 22.87 4.55 12.51
C ASP A 103 22.52 5.24 11.18
N TRP A 104 23.47 5.95 10.57
CA TRP A 104 23.25 6.64 9.30
C TRP A 104 22.97 5.68 8.14
N ILE A 105 23.57 4.48 8.13
CA ILE A 105 23.31 3.44 7.14
C ILE A 105 21.92 2.85 7.37
N ALA A 106 21.60 2.52 8.63
CA ALA A 106 20.29 1.99 9.00
C ALA A 106 19.16 2.97 8.63
N VAL A 107 19.32 4.26 8.93
CA VAL A 107 18.36 5.31 8.57
C VAL A 107 18.23 5.45 7.06
N ALA A 108 19.33 5.55 6.32
CA ALA A 108 19.28 5.66 4.86
C ALA A 108 18.57 4.45 4.23
N TYR A 109 18.83 3.26 4.76
CA TYR A 109 18.22 2.02 4.31
C TYR A 109 16.71 1.98 4.58
N VAL A 110 16.27 2.37 5.78
CA VAL A 110 14.86 2.48 6.15
C VAL A 110 14.14 3.50 5.28
N VAL A 111 14.74 4.68 5.07
CA VAL A 111 14.20 5.73 4.21
C VAL A 111 14.06 5.23 2.77
N ALA A 112 15.05 4.51 2.24
CA ALA A 112 14.97 3.92 0.91
C ALA A 112 13.82 2.89 0.81
N ALA A 113 13.70 1.99 1.78
CA ALA A 113 12.60 1.01 1.81
C ALA A 113 11.23 1.70 1.92
N GLN A 114 11.13 2.76 2.74
CA GLN A 114 9.94 3.60 2.84
C GLN A 114 9.60 4.29 1.51
N GLY A 115 10.60 4.76 0.76
CA GLY A 115 10.40 5.29 -0.59
C GLY A 115 9.80 4.26 -1.54
N LEU A 116 10.31 3.02 -1.54
CA LEU A 116 9.77 1.93 -2.36
C LEU A 116 8.32 1.59 -1.98
N ALA A 117 8.02 1.50 -0.68
CA ALA A 117 6.66 1.31 -0.18
C ALA A 117 5.72 2.47 -0.60
N GLY A 118 6.24 3.70 -0.64
CA GLY A 118 5.52 4.87 -1.14
C GLY A 118 5.10 4.74 -2.61
N ILE A 119 6.02 4.27 -3.46
CA ILE A 119 5.74 3.97 -4.88
C ILE A 119 4.73 2.84 -4.98
N ALA A 120 4.94 1.75 -4.24
CA ALA A 120 4.07 0.58 -4.20
C ALA A 120 2.62 0.96 -3.86
N LYS A 121 2.45 1.84 -2.86
CA LYS A 121 1.15 2.38 -2.41
C LYS A 121 0.39 3.04 -3.54
N ASP A 122 1.02 4.00 -4.20
CA ASP A 122 0.29 4.77 -5.21
C ASP A 122 0.06 3.95 -6.49
N LEU A 123 0.99 3.07 -6.91
CA LEU A 123 0.73 2.12 -8.01
C LEU A 123 -0.51 1.26 -7.75
N THR A 124 -0.59 0.64 -6.57
CA THR A 124 -1.70 -0.25 -6.20
C THR A 124 -3.02 0.52 -6.09
N LYS A 125 -2.98 1.73 -5.50
CA LYS A 125 -4.14 2.62 -5.37
C LYS A 125 -4.71 3.04 -6.74
N MET A 126 -3.85 3.35 -7.70
CA MET A 126 -4.29 3.75 -9.05
C MET A 126 -4.96 2.60 -9.79
N SER A 127 -4.40 1.38 -9.70
CA SER A 127 -5.01 0.19 -10.28
C SER A 127 -6.41 -0.08 -9.70
N ALA A 128 -6.57 0.05 -8.39
CA ALA A 128 -7.85 -0.15 -7.71
C ALA A 128 -8.91 0.89 -8.09
N LYS A 129 -8.55 2.18 -8.12
CA LYS A 129 -9.45 3.24 -8.57
C LYS A 129 -9.91 3.05 -10.01
N SER A 130 -9.01 2.65 -10.90
CA SER A 130 -9.32 2.42 -12.30
C SER A 130 -10.19 1.17 -12.51
N ALA A 131 -10.03 0.13 -11.69
CA ALA A 131 -10.82 -1.09 -11.77
C ALA A 131 -12.32 -0.86 -11.48
N ILE A 132 -12.71 0.20 -10.77
CA ILE A 132 -14.13 0.57 -10.59
C ILE A 132 -14.81 0.75 -11.96
N LYS A 133 -14.10 1.29 -12.96
CA LYS A 133 -14.64 1.53 -14.30
C LYS A 133 -14.99 0.21 -15.04
N LEU A 134 -14.49 -0.94 -14.57
CA LEU A 134 -14.83 -2.25 -15.14
C LEU A 134 -16.24 -2.71 -14.74
N VAL A 135 -16.75 -2.28 -13.58
CA VAL A 135 -18.02 -2.73 -13.01
C VAL A 135 -19.12 -1.67 -13.03
N VAL A 136 -18.78 -0.43 -13.40
CA VAL A 136 -19.74 0.66 -13.57
C VAL A 136 -20.03 0.84 -15.06
N PRO A 137 -21.20 0.41 -15.56
CA PRO A 137 -21.58 0.61 -16.95
C PRO A 137 -21.91 2.08 -17.24
N GLY A 138 -21.36 2.61 -18.34
CA GLY A 138 -21.69 3.92 -18.93
C GLY A 138 -21.38 5.13 -18.03
N GLU A 139 -21.89 6.30 -18.43
CA GLU A 139 -21.75 7.58 -17.72
C GLU A 139 -22.69 7.72 -16.51
N SER A 140 -22.86 6.65 -15.72
CA SER A 140 -23.73 6.66 -14.54
C SER A 140 -23.02 7.31 -13.33
N ALA A 141 -22.93 8.65 -13.33
CA ALA A 141 -22.21 9.42 -12.31
C ALA A 141 -22.61 9.06 -10.85
N GLY A 142 -23.90 8.81 -10.60
CA GLY A 142 -24.38 8.41 -9.26
C GLY A 142 -23.94 7.01 -8.82
N LEU A 143 -23.87 6.04 -9.75
CA LEU A 143 -23.38 4.69 -9.46
C LEU A 143 -21.86 4.72 -9.26
N LEU A 144 -21.14 5.44 -10.12
CA LEU A 144 -19.69 5.67 -9.98
C LEU A 144 -19.36 6.25 -8.60
N PHE A 145 -20.10 7.28 -8.17
CA PHE A 145 -19.92 7.90 -6.86
C PHE A 145 -20.08 6.89 -5.72
N ARG A 146 -21.13 6.05 -5.75
CA ARG A 146 -21.36 5.02 -4.71
C ARG A 146 -20.21 4.02 -4.62
N TRP A 147 -19.70 3.53 -5.75
CA TRP A 147 -18.57 2.60 -5.76
C TRP A 147 -17.25 3.23 -5.31
N VAL A 148 -16.99 4.48 -5.71
CA VAL A 148 -15.84 5.24 -5.24
C VAL A 148 -15.92 5.49 -3.73
N ALA A 149 -17.11 5.84 -3.22
CA ALA A 149 -17.34 6.03 -1.80
C ALA A 149 -17.11 4.73 -1.01
N LEU A 150 -17.63 3.60 -1.50
CA LEU A 150 -17.44 2.29 -0.88
C LEU A 150 -15.95 1.87 -0.86
N LEU A 151 -15.23 2.03 -1.98
CA LEU A 151 -13.81 1.71 -2.04
C LEU A 151 -12.98 2.62 -1.12
N THR A 152 -13.33 3.91 -1.06
CA THR A 152 -12.63 4.89 -0.22
C THR A 152 -12.91 4.68 1.27
N GLY A 153 -14.15 4.35 1.63
CA GLY A 153 -14.52 3.99 3.00
C GLY A 153 -13.83 2.71 3.45
N SER A 154 -13.93 1.64 2.65
CA SER A 154 -13.32 0.34 2.98
C SER A 154 -11.80 0.41 3.12
N LYS A 155 -11.09 1.11 2.22
CA LYS A 155 -9.63 1.28 2.36
C LYS A 155 -9.26 2.03 3.64
N ASN A 156 -10.02 3.05 4.04
CA ASN A 156 -9.69 3.86 5.22
C ASN A 156 -9.95 3.06 6.51
N ALA A 157 -11.02 2.25 6.53
CA ALA A 157 -11.26 1.31 7.62
C ALA A 157 -10.12 0.29 7.73
N LEU A 158 -9.71 -0.33 6.61
CA LEU A 158 -8.60 -1.27 6.58
C LEU A 158 -7.26 -0.66 6.96
N LYS A 159 -7.01 0.61 6.60
CA LYS A 159 -5.83 1.33 7.07
C LYS A 159 -5.82 1.43 8.60
N GLY A 160 -6.96 1.73 9.21
CA GLY A 160 -7.13 1.73 10.66
C GLY A 160 -6.87 0.36 11.27
N VAL A 161 -7.46 -0.70 10.72
CA VAL A 161 -7.20 -2.09 11.16
C VAL A 161 -5.72 -2.44 11.01
N GLY A 162 -5.08 -2.04 9.90
CA GLY A 162 -3.66 -2.23 9.65
C GLY A 162 -2.81 -1.57 10.73
N PHE A 163 -3.17 -0.36 11.19
CA PHE A 163 -2.46 0.29 12.28
C PHE A 163 -2.50 -0.53 13.58
N PHE A 164 -3.67 -1.02 13.97
CA PHE A 164 -3.80 -1.90 15.14
C PHE A 164 -3.04 -3.22 14.95
N LEU A 165 -3.12 -3.82 13.76
CA LEU A 165 -2.40 -5.04 13.42
C LEU A 165 -0.88 -4.84 13.56
N GLY A 166 -0.33 -3.73 13.04
CA GLY A 166 1.10 -3.43 13.17
C GLY A 166 1.54 -3.28 14.62
N GLY A 167 0.75 -2.60 15.46
CA GLY A 167 1.02 -2.50 16.89
C GLY A 167 0.94 -3.86 17.61
N ALA A 168 -0.07 -4.67 17.29
CA ALA A 168 -0.25 -6.00 17.86
C ALA A 168 0.88 -6.96 17.46
N LEU A 169 1.26 -6.97 16.18
CA LEU A 169 2.38 -7.77 15.66
C LEU A 169 3.69 -7.34 16.31
N LEU A 170 3.95 -6.03 16.42
CA LEU A 170 5.16 -5.53 17.10
C LEU A 170 5.24 -6.03 18.54
N GLY A 171 4.14 -5.94 19.29
CA GLY A 171 4.09 -6.37 20.68
C GLY A 171 4.20 -7.88 20.87
N ALA A 172 3.68 -8.68 19.94
CA ALA A 172 3.64 -10.13 20.05
C ALA A 172 4.87 -10.84 19.44
N ALA A 173 5.41 -10.34 18.34
CA ALA A 173 6.45 -11.00 17.54
C ALA A 173 7.71 -10.16 17.35
N GLY A 174 7.68 -8.85 17.65
CA GLY A 174 8.81 -7.94 17.40
C GLY A 174 8.93 -7.53 15.93
N PHE A 175 9.82 -6.58 15.63
CA PHE A 175 9.87 -5.88 14.33
C PHE A 175 10.15 -6.82 13.15
N ALA A 176 11.28 -7.54 13.16
CA ALA A 176 11.69 -8.38 12.02
C ALA A 176 10.71 -9.52 11.74
N VAL A 177 10.25 -10.25 12.76
CA VAL A 177 9.29 -11.35 12.58
C VAL A 177 7.95 -10.85 12.06
N SER A 178 7.48 -9.69 12.54
CA SER A 178 6.26 -9.05 12.03
C SER A 178 6.34 -8.77 10.53
N LEU A 179 7.50 -8.31 10.04
CA LEU A 179 7.72 -8.05 8.63
C LEU A 179 7.76 -9.31 7.77
N TRP A 180 8.24 -10.44 8.32
CA TRP A 180 8.20 -11.74 7.63
C TRP A 180 6.82 -12.39 7.59
N ILE A 181 5.97 -12.10 8.58
CA ILE A 181 4.58 -12.57 8.62
C ILE A 181 3.73 -11.88 7.54
N MET A 182 4.02 -10.60 7.27
CA MET A 182 3.29 -9.73 6.36
C MET A 182 3.67 -9.94 4.90
#